data_AF-A0A3A5RXG0-F1
#
_entry.id   AF-A0A3A5RXG0-F1
#
_cell.length_a   1.000
_cell.length_b   1.000
_cell.length_c   1.000
_cell.angle_alpha   90.00
_cell.angle_beta   90.00
_cell.angle_gamma   90.00
#
_symmetry.space_group_name_H-M   'P 1'
#
loop_
_entity.id
_entity.type
_entity.pdbx_description
1 polymer ?
#
loop_
_entity_poly.entity_id
_entity_poly.type
_entity_poly.pdbx_seq_one_letter_code
_entity_poly.pdbx_strand_id
1 'polypeptide(L)'
;MIERTFFILFKRTSPFKFKRFYGPFRGFQYTETIKNMKKKLLYLFALICSMSMFTACSDDDDKPNWKKLPTQEISAGNLALTTNTLPQVGASVKLAMVDENNGVLTLTKAIRGVNEIEIDVVVTEQTGGLFQYQGTASVPTTKVVSELVSSIAVKVNGNITMDGKAKVEVTTETSGDLVKKWLLCDKLYTTTGTDVKRRPYAPAKINLLSTYSGGKTADNISNLGSGILSAVMVKLLKDVEFKADGNIVADYAQEINIETADIVKGILSSLPSTSNVSWVTSPTNFAYWYVSGDHINLVLNLSSIINKIMENQDGADTKNTVALTEILEGLRGMKGAEIKALLSGLLGNLGSEGILSKLDLTKISDADVEKLVGYLLDGFPLNYEISEITVSDGVTIDNIYVYLDKDFFDMLMPLIYPLLPELDALIDGLDIKILGSPVGKYIRTMLNIESMTDLEQVWKESTVFKIGIDISSGSHKVSK
;
A
#
# COMPACT_ATOMS: atom_id res chain seq x y z
N MET A 1 -32.79 -13.14 -11.30
CA MET A 1 -32.67 -14.61 -11.18
C MET A 1 -31.19 -14.99 -11.09
N ILE A 2 -30.46 -14.42 -10.12
CA ILE A 2 -29.13 -14.87 -9.66
C ILE A 2 -29.08 -14.42 -8.20
N GLU A 3 -29.81 -15.16 -7.35
CA GLU A 3 -29.95 -14.85 -5.92
C GLU A 3 -29.91 -16.13 -5.07
N ARG A 4 -29.35 -17.23 -5.61
CA ARG A 4 -29.34 -18.53 -4.93
C ARG A 4 -28.11 -19.39 -5.31
N THR A 5 -26.91 -18.94 -4.98
CA THR A 5 -25.73 -19.84 -5.01
C THR A 5 -24.68 -19.55 -3.93
N PHE A 6 -25.04 -18.93 -2.80
CA PHE A 6 -24.12 -18.76 -1.66
C PHE A 6 -24.63 -19.35 -0.33
N PHE A 7 -25.55 -20.30 -0.42
CA PHE A 7 -26.05 -21.07 0.73
C PHE A 7 -25.86 -22.55 0.44
N ILE A 8 -24.72 -23.13 0.86
CA ILE A 8 -24.54 -24.51 1.38
C ILE A 8 -23.09 -24.58 1.89
N LEU A 9 -22.87 -24.14 3.12
CA LEU A 9 -21.86 -24.70 4.02
C LEU A 9 -22.32 -24.33 5.44
N PHE A 10 -22.46 -25.36 6.28
CA PHE A 10 -22.93 -25.34 7.67
C PHE A 10 -24.46 -25.30 7.92
N LYS A 11 -25.11 -26.42 7.59
CA LYS A 11 -26.29 -26.89 8.35
C LYS A 11 -25.90 -28.15 9.14
N ARG A 12 -25.73 -28.02 10.46
CA ARG A 12 -25.93 -29.12 11.41
C ARG A 12 -26.42 -28.58 12.75
N THR A 13 -27.71 -28.82 13.02
CA THR A 13 -28.34 -29.22 14.32
C THR A 13 -27.92 -28.42 15.58
N SER A 14 -28.74 -27.68 16.34
CA SER A 14 -30.11 -27.87 16.85
C SER A 14 -30.57 -26.57 17.56
N PRO A 15 -31.85 -26.41 17.98
CA PRO A 15 -32.43 -25.11 18.32
C PRO A 15 -32.45 -24.82 19.83
N PHE A 16 -32.13 -23.59 20.23
CA PHE A 16 -32.66 -23.02 21.47
C PHE A 16 -33.23 -21.62 21.19
N LYS A 17 -34.56 -21.53 21.25
CA LYS A 17 -35.32 -20.28 21.33
C LYS A 17 -35.03 -19.61 22.67
N PHE A 18 -34.87 -18.29 22.71
CA PHE A 18 -35.55 -17.49 23.74
C PHE A 18 -35.84 -16.06 23.30
N LYS A 19 -36.91 -15.54 23.91
CA LYS A 19 -37.75 -14.40 23.55
C LYS A 19 -37.07 -13.04 23.58
N ARG A 20 -37.49 -12.21 22.61
CA ARG A 20 -37.44 -10.76 22.56
C ARG A 20 -38.29 -10.16 23.69
N PHE A 21 -37.72 -9.26 24.49
CA PHE A 21 -38.46 -8.35 25.37
C PHE A 21 -38.17 -6.91 24.91
N TYR A 22 -39.24 -6.19 24.57
CA TYR A 22 -39.25 -4.75 24.32
C TYR A 22 -39.53 -4.01 25.63
N GLY A 23 -38.85 -2.88 25.84
CA GLY A 23 -39.18 -1.91 26.88
C GLY A 23 -38.40 -0.61 26.65
N PRO A 24 -39.07 0.54 26.39
CA PRO A 24 -38.41 1.81 26.11
C PRO A 24 -38.38 2.70 27.36
N PHE A 25 -37.32 3.47 27.59
CA PHE A 25 -37.43 4.68 28.42
C PHE A 25 -36.56 5.82 27.91
N ARG A 26 -37.24 6.96 27.80
CA ARG A 26 -36.79 8.27 27.32
C ARG A 26 -35.93 8.97 28.37
N GLY A 27 -34.98 9.75 27.85
CA GLY A 27 -34.82 11.17 28.20
C GLY A 27 -33.95 11.49 29.41
N PHE A 28 -32.85 12.20 29.15
CA PHE A 28 -32.48 13.42 29.87
C PHE A 28 -31.45 14.19 29.02
N GLN A 29 -31.83 15.39 28.57
CA GLN A 29 -30.89 16.39 28.08
C GLN A 29 -30.54 17.33 29.23
N TYR A 30 -29.25 17.63 29.39
CA TYR A 30 -28.79 18.87 30.02
C TYR A 30 -27.61 19.41 29.22
N THR A 31 -27.67 20.72 28.97
CA THR A 31 -26.79 21.55 28.17
C THR A 31 -25.63 22.14 28.98
N GLU A 32 -24.55 22.43 28.25
CA GLU A 32 -23.41 23.34 28.53
C GLU A 32 -22.45 22.97 29.68
N THR A 33 -21.14 22.85 29.44
CA THR A 33 -20.27 24.02 29.25
C THR A 33 -18.95 23.62 28.57
N ILE A 34 -18.57 24.33 27.51
CA ILE A 34 -17.23 24.31 26.91
C ILE A 34 -16.29 25.12 27.80
N LYS A 35 -15.35 24.45 28.49
CA LYS A 35 -14.04 25.02 28.82
C LYS A 35 -13.06 23.94 29.32
N ASN A 36 -11.85 23.95 28.76
CA ASN A 36 -10.62 23.32 29.26
C ASN A 36 -10.48 21.79 29.18
N MET A 37 -9.81 21.30 28.12
CA MET A 37 -9.00 20.08 28.21
C MET A 37 -7.62 20.28 27.56
N LYS A 38 -6.70 20.88 28.33
CA LYS A 38 -5.23 20.79 28.16
C LYS A 38 -4.54 20.48 29.50
N LYS A 39 -5.18 19.69 30.36
CA LYS A 39 -4.69 19.43 31.74
C LYS A 39 -4.83 17.98 32.22
N LYS A 40 -4.94 17.00 31.31
CA LYS A 40 -4.88 15.57 31.69
C LYS A 40 -3.47 14.98 31.73
N LEU A 41 -2.44 15.76 31.38
CA LEU A 41 -1.04 15.32 31.45
C LEU A 41 -0.34 15.69 32.77
N LEU A 42 -0.93 16.57 33.59
CA LEU A 42 -0.31 17.06 34.83
C LEU A 42 -0.78 16.33 36.10
N TYR A 43 -1.79 15.45 36.01
CA TYR A 43 -2.25 14.64 37.15
C TYR A 43 -1.52 13.30 37.31
N LEU A 44 -0.68 12.92 36.34
CA LEU A 44 0.16 11.72 36.47
C LEU A 44 1.40 11.98 37.35
N PHE A 45 1.81 13.24 37.53
CA PHE A 45 3.00 13.63 38.30
C PHE A 45 2.75 13.82 39.81
N ALA A 46 1.51 13.70 40.29
CA ALA A 46 1.16 13.88 41.71
C ALA A 46 0.92 12.57 42.49
N LEU A 47 1.03 11.40 41.84
CA LEU A 47 0.80 10.08 42.46
C LEU A 47 2.10 9.34 42.83
N ILE A 48 3.26 9.96 42.67
CA ILE A 48 4.57 9.31 42.89
C ILE A 48 5.21 9.70 44.26
N CYS A 49 4.64 10.66 44.99
CA CYS A 49 5.28 11.20 46.20
C CYS A 49 4.78 10.66 47.54
N SER A 50 4.08 9.52 47.58
CA SER A 50 3.73 8.91 48.87
C SER A 50 3.69 7.38 48.78
N MET A 51 4.84 6.74 48.99
CA MET A 51 4.96 5.50 49.75
C MET A 51 6.39 5.40 50.30
N SER A 52 6.43 5.44 51.62
CA SER A 52 7.58 5.39 52.51
C SER A 52 8.24 4.01 52.54
N MET A 53 9.57 4.06 52.73
CA MET A 53 10.39 3.20 53.59
C MET A 53 9.96 1.72 53.77
N PHE A 54 10.70 0.83 53.13
CA PHE A 54 11.12 -0.43 53.76
C PHE A 54 12.61 -0.65 53.49
N THR A 55 13.39 -0.70 54.56
CA THR A 55 14.72 -1.31 54.55
C THR A 55 14.54 -2.79 54.84
N ALA A 56 15.04 -3.65 53.96
CA ALA A 56 15.30 -5.05 54.26
C ALA A 56 16.46 -5.50 53.39
N CYS A 57 17.66 -5.51 53.97
CA CYS A 57 18.80 -6.23 53.42
C CYS A 57 18.59 -7.72 53.70
N SER A 58 18.81 -8.54 52.67
CA SER A 58 19.30 -9.90 52.82
C SER A 58 20.13 -10.22 51.57
N ASP A 59 21.41 -10.47 51.81
CA ASP A 59 22.44 -10.95 50.90
C ASP A 59 21.94 -12.02 49.91
N ASP A 60 22.20 -11.81 48.61
CA ASP A 60 23.05 -12.71 47.77
C ASP A 60 23.15 -12.26 46.28
N ASP A 61 23.11 -10.95 45.96
CA ASP A 61 22.85 -10.52 44.57
C ASP A 61 23.58 -9.21 44.15
N ASP A 62 24.89 -9.16 44.41
CA ASP A 62 25.84 -8.02 44.34
C ASP A 62 25.99 -7.26 43.00
N LYS A 63 25.16 -7.55 41.99
CA LYS A 63 25.19 -6.80 40.72
C LYS A 63 24.04 -5.79 40.69
N PRO A 64 24.28 -4.52 40.33
CA PRO A 64 23.23 -3.54 40.05
C PRO A 64 22.17 -4.12 39.11
N ASN A 65 20.89 -3.83 39.34
CA ASN A 65 19.78 -4.45 38.60
C ASN A 65 19.88 -4.26 37.08
N TRP A 66 20.40 -3.11 36.63
CA TRP A 66 20.63 -2.85 35.20
C TRP A 66 21.64 -3.82 34.56
N LYS A 67 22.58 -4.38 35.32
CA LYS A 67 23.52 -5.43 34.84
C LYS A 67 22.88 -6.81 34.73
N LYS A 68 21.66 -6.98 35.25
CA LYS A 68 20.88 -8.22 35.18
C LYS A 68 19.91 -8.22 33.99
N LEU A 69 19.81 -7.11 33.24
CA LEU A 69 19.03 -7.05 32.01
C LEU A 69 19.59 -8.01 30.95
N PRO A 70 18.73 -8.58 30.09
CA PRO A 70 19.18 -9.46 29.02
C PRO A 70 20.03 -8.68 28.01
N THR A 71 21.11 -9.30 27.55
CA THR A 71 22.01 -8.74 26.52
C THR A 71 21.81 -9.38 25.15
N GLN A 72 20.89 -10.34 25.05
CA GLN A 72 20.53 -11.05 23.83
C GLN A 72 19.40 -10.33 23.09
N GLU A 73 19.24 -10.64 21.80
CA GLU A 73 18.10 -10.15 21.03
C GLU A 73 16.77 -10.71 21.56
N ILE A 74 15.78 -9.83 21.67
CA ILE A 74 14.41 -10.15 22.06
C ILE A 74 13.55 -10.02 20.80
N SER A 75 12.81 -11.08 20.49
CA SER A 75 11.94 -11.14 19.31
C SER A 75 10.66 -11.93 19.62
N ALA A 76 9.72 -11.88 18.68
CA ALA A 76 8.48 -12.69 18.69
C ALA A 76 7.72 -12.62 20.03
N GLY A 77 7.39 -13.75 20.64
CA GLY A 77 6.50 -13.84 21.83
C GLY A 77 6.95 -13.05 23.07
N ASN A 78 8.21 -12.58 23.11
CA ASN A 78 8.73 -11.74 24.19
C ASN A 78 8.83 -10.25 23.81
N LEU A 79 8.52 -9.88 22.57
CA LEU A 79 8.53 -8.52 22.06
C LEU A 79 7.12 -8.08 21.66
N ALA A 80 6.58 -7.09 22.37
CA ALA A 80 5.41 -6.34 21.91
C ALA A 80 5.88 -5.06 21.21
N LEU A 81 5.91 -5.09 19.88
CA LEU A 81 6.30 -3.96 19.03
C LEU A 81 5.06 -3.25 18.47
N THR A 82 4.96 -1.95 18.72
CA THR A 82 3.98 -1.07 18.09
C THR A 82 4.71 -0.07 17.20
N THR A 83 4.20 0.15 15.99
CA THR A 83 4.70 1.22 15.11
C THR A 83 3.57 2.05 14.54
N ASN A 84 3.87 3.23 14.01
CA ASN A 84 2.92 4.05 13.25
C ASN A 84 2.48 3.41 11.91
N THR A 85 3.20 2.38 11.46
CA THR A 85 2.87 1.56 10.29
C THR A 85 2.62 0.10 10.68
N LEU A 86 2.38 -0.78 9.72
CA LEU A 86 2.39 -2.22 10.01
C LEU A 86 3.80 -2.68 10.38
N PRO A 87 4.00 -3.32 11.55
CA PRO A 87 5.28 -3.92 11.91
C PRO A 87 5.79 -4.85 10.82
N GLN A 88 7.10 -4.88 10.61
CA GLN A 88 7.72 -5.85 9.73
C GLN A 88 7.96 -7.15 10.51
N VAL A 89 7.71 -8.29 9.85
CA VAL A 89 7.93 -9.60 10.46
C VAL A 89 9.43 -9.86 10.60
N GLY A 90 9.82 -10.50 11.70
CA GLY A 90 11.23 -10.72 12.05
C GLY A 90 11.89 -9.53 12.75
N ALA A 91 11.10 -8.57 13.24
CA ALA A 91 11.62 -7.50 14.07
C ALA A 91 12.18 -8.04 15.40
N SER A 92 13.34 -7.54 15.80
CA SER A 92 13.95 -7.82 17.09
C SER A 92 14.52 -6.55 17.71
N VAL A 93 14.72 -6.58 19.03
CA VAL A 93 15.35 -5.50 19.78
C VAL A 93 16.42 -6.03 20.71
N LYS A 94 17.45 -5.23 20.93
CA LYS A 94 18.52 -5.53 21.89
C LYS A 94 18.86 -4.24 22.63
N LEU A 95 18.87 -4.30 23.96
CA LEU A 95 19.31 -3.20 24.81
C LEU A 95 20.68 -3.52 25.39
N ALA A 96 21.68 -2.70 25.07
CA ALA A 96 22.99 -2.75 25.69
C ALA A 96 23.14 -1.56 26.64
N MET A 97 23.13 -1.82 27.96
CA MET A 97 23.35 -0.76 28.95
C MET A 97 24.80 -0.26 28.89
N VAL A 98 24.96 1.06 28.87
CA VAL A 98 26.26 1.74 28.97
C VAL A 98 26.57 2.04 30.44
N ASP A 99 25.57 2.53 31.17
CA ASP A 99 25.61 2.78 32.61
C ASP A 99 24.22 2.55 33.23
N GLU A 100 23.96 3.05 34.43
CA GLU A 100 22.67 2.88 35.12
C GLU A 100 21.49 3.67 34.50
N ASN A 101 21.79 4.74 33.77
CA ASN A 101 20.81 5.68 33.21
C ASN A 101 20.84 5.75 31.67
N ASN A 102 21.82 5.13 31.02
CA ASN A 102 21.99 5.20 29.56
C ASN A 102 22.24 3.82 28.95
N GLY A 103 21.70 3.61 27.76
CA GLY A 103 21.93 2.40 26.96
C GLY A 103 21.84 2.68 25.46
N VAL A 104 22.16 1.66 24.68
CA VAL A 104 21.97 1.65 23.22
C VAL A 104 20.91 0.61 22.90
N LEU A 105 19.81 1.05 22.30
CA LEU A 105 18.77 0.17 21.78
C LEU A 105 19.04 -0.08 20.30
N THR A 106 19.39 -1.31 19.96
CA THR A 106 19.46 -1.79 18.58
C THR A 106 18.08 -2.27 18.16
N LEU A 107 17.54 -1.69 17.10
CA LEU A 107 16.30 -2.12 16.44
C LEU A 107 16.66 -2.83 15.14
N THR A 108 16.24 -4.08 14.99
CA THR A 108 16.43 -4.85 13.75
C THR A 108 15.09 -5.06 13.08
N LYS A 109 14.94 -4.64 11.82
CA LYS A 109 13.70 -4.69 11.03
C LYS A 109 12.46 -4.12 11.75
N ALA A 110 12.64 -3.23 12.73
CA ALA A 110 11.52 -2.60 13.42
C ALA A 110 10.95 -1.41 12.65
N ILE A 111 11.70 -0.90 11.67
CA ILE A 111 11.34 0.22 10.79
C ILE A 111 11.44 -0.28 9.34
N ARG A 112 10.41 -0.06 8.54
CA ARG A 112 10.41 -0.51 7.13
C ARG A 112 11.49 0.19 6.33
N GLY A 113 12.17 -0.58 5.48
CA GLY A 113 13.32 -0.10 4.69
C GLY A 113 14.63 0.01 5.48
N VAL A 114 14.62 -0.25 6.79
CA VAL A 114 15.79 -0.16 7.65
C VAL A 114 16.08 -1.53 8.26
N ASN A 115 17.21 -2.13 7.86
CA ASN A 115 17.61 -3.43 8.38
C ASN A 115 17.95 -3.35 9.87
N GLU A 116 18.73 -2.35 10.26
CA GLU A 116 19.19 -2.15 11.63
C GLU A 116 19.43 -0.66 11.91
N ILE A 117 19.10 -0.21 13.12
CA ILE A 117 19.45 1.12 13.61
C ILE A 117 19.76 1.04 15.11
N GLU A 118 20.82 1.72 15.53
CA GLU A 118 21.18 1.92 16.93
C GLU A 118 20.67 3.28 17.42
N ILE A 119 20.10 3.29 18.62
CA ILE A 119 19.48 4.48 19.22
C ILE A 119 19.99 4.61 20.64
N ASP A 120 20.65 5.72 20.93
CA ASP A 120 20.98 6.09 22.29
C ASP A 120 19.68 6.35 23.06
N VAL A 121 19.53 5.65 24.19
CA VAL A 121 18.35 5.74 25.05
C VAL A 121 18.72 6.12 26.47
N VAL A 122 17.89 6.99 27.05
CA VAL A 122 17.85 7.22 28.49
C VAL A 122 17.01 6.13 29.11
N VAL A 123 17.51 5.51 30.17
CA VAL A 123 16.90 4.38 30.87
C VAL A 123 16.62 4.77 32.32
N THR A 124 15.47 4.37 32.84
CA THR A 124 15.09 4.59 34.24
C THR A 124 14.54 3.31 34.86
N GLU A 125 15.14 2.89 35.98
CA GLU A 125 14.61 1.78 36.76
C GLU A 125 13.30 2.18 37.45
N GLN A 126 12.30 1.32 37.34
CA GLN A 126 11.00 1.43 38.00
C GLN A 126 10.85 0.29 39.01
N THR A 127 9.88 0.45 39.91
CA THR A 127 9.57 -0.57 40.92
C THR A 127 9.27 -1.93 40.27
N GLY A 128 9.88 -3.00 40.80
CA GLY A 128 9.61 -4.37 40.37
C GLY A 128 10.47 -4.88 39.21
N GLY A 129 11.66 -4.32 38.98
CA GLY A 129 12.61 -4.82 37.97
C GLY A 129 12.22 -4.50 36.53
N LEU A 130 11.47 -3.42 36.34
CA LEU A 130 11.04 -2.87 35.06
C LEU A 130 11.91 -1.66 34.73
N PHE A 131 12.45 -1.59 33.51
CA PHE A 131 13.26 -0.47 33.04
C PHE A 131 12.55 0.22 31.90
N GLN A 132 12.23 1.51 32.07
CA GLN A 132 11.66 2.33 31.00
C GLN A 132 12.80 2.97 30.22
N TYR A 133 12.67 3.03 28.90
CA TYR A 133 13.63 3.70 28.04
C TYR A 133 12.97 4.60 27.02
N GLN A 134 13.68 5.66 26.65
CA GLN A 134 13.28 6.58 25.59
C GLN A 134 14.50 7.11 24.84
N GLY A 135 14.36 7.30 23.54
CA GLY A 135 15.46 7.80 22.71
C GLY A 135 14.97 8.33 21.37
N THR A 136 15.87 9.03 20.68
CA THR A 136 15.60 9.56 19.35
C THR A 136 16.80 9.34 18.46
N ALA A 137 16.56 9.02 17.20
CA ALA A 137 17.58 8.88 16.17
C ALA A 137 17.08 9.44 14.84
N SER A 138 17.92 9.39 13.82
CA SER A 138 17.52 9.64 12.43
C SER A 138 18.04 8.50 11.58
N VAL A 139 17.20 8.01 10.65
CA VAL A 139 17.66 7.03 9.66
C VAL A 139 18.66 7.73 8.72
N PRO A 140 19.83 7.13 8.45
CA PRO A 140 20.74 7.63 7.42
C PRO A 140 20.09 7.54 6.03
N THR A 141 20.03 8.65 5.30
CA THR A 141 19.50 8.66 3.92
C THR A 141 20.60 8.31 2.91
N THR A 142 20.27 7.52 1.90
CA THR A 142 21.16 7.26 0.76
C THR A 142 21.03 8.38 -0.29
N LYS A 143 22.08 8.60 -1.10
CA LYS A 143 22.07 9.62 -2.17
C LYS A 143 20.92 9.47 -3.17
N VAL A 144 20.38 8.27 -3.36
CA VAL A 144 19.30 8.02 -4.34
C VAL A 144 17.92 8.36 -3.77
N VAL A 145 17.79 8.46 -2.45
CA VAL A 145 16.53 8.78 -1.76
C VAL A 145 16.44 10.27 -1.40
N SER A 146 17.56 10.99 -1.38
CA SER A 146 17.61 12.40 -0.97
C SER A 146 16.85 13.37 -1.87
N GLU A 147 16.47 12.96 -3.10
CA GLU A 147 15.62 13.77 -3.99
C GLU A 147 14.15 13.79 -3.54
N LEU A 148 13.70 12.81 -2.77
CA LEU A 148 12.32 12.69 -2.30
C LEU A 148 12.17 12.92 -0.79
N VAL A 149 13.18 12.49 -0.02
CA VAL A 149 13.16 12.46 1.44
C VAL A 149 14.43 13.09 1.99
N SER A 150 14.26 14.13 2.81
CA SER A 150 15.33 14.87 3.45
C SER A 150 15.80 14.22 4.76
N SER A 151 14.85 13.71 5.56
CA SER A 151 15.17 13.02 6.83
C SER A 151 14.04 12.10 7.28
N ILE A 152 14.37 11.11 8.11
CA ILE A 152 13.40 10.25 8.80
C ILE A 152 13.77 10.25 10.27
N ALA A 153 13.04 11.03 11.06
CA ALA A 153 13.21 11.06 12.51
C ALA A 153 12.60 9.80 13.12
N VAL A 154 13.28 9.22 14.10
CA VAL A 154 12.85 8.03 14.84
C VAL A 154 12.74 8.40 16.30
N LYS A 155 11.62 8.05 16.94
CA LYS A 155 11.46 8.14 18.39
C LYS A 155 11.07 6.77 18.92
N VAL A 156 11.75 6.34 19.97
CA VAL A 156 11.46 5.10 20.68
C VAL A 156 11.04 5.40 22.09
N ASN A 157 10.01 4.70 22.55
CA ASN A 157 9.60 4.64 23.94
C ASN A 157 9.29 3.20 24.28
N GLY A 158 9.63 2.74 25.46
CA GLY A 158 9.36 1.36 25.80
C GLY A 158 9.83 0.96 27.17
N ASN A 159 9.67 -0.32 27.46
CA ASN A 159 10.21 -0.93 28.65
C ASN A 159 10.73 -2.32 28.38
N ILE A 160 11.63 -2.74 29.26
CA ILE A 160 12.20 -4.07 29.32
C ILE A 160 12.20 -4.56 30.76
N THR A 161 11.93 -5.84 30.95
CA THR A 161 11.97 -6.51 32.24
C THR A 161 13.19 -7.41 32.34
N MET A 162 13.60 -7.72 33.57
CA MET A 162 14.72 -8.65 33.82
C MET A 162 14.46 -10.09 33.31
N ASP A 163 13.21 -10.52 33.14
CA ASP A 163 12.85 -11.80 32.51
C ASP A 163 12.86 -11.75 30.97
N GLY A 164 13.26 -10.62 30.39
CA GLY A 164 13.48 -10.47 28.95
C GLY A 164 12.22 -10.27 28.12
N LYS A 165 11.17 -9.69 28.70
CA LYS A 165 10.04 -9.17 27.94
C LYS A 165 10.25 -7.70 27.63
N ALA A 166 9.99 -7.31 26.39
CA ALA A 166 10.11 -5.94 25.92
C ALA A 166 8.78 -5.44 25.35
N LYS A 167 8.44 -4.19 25.66
CA LYS A 167 7.43 -3.40 24.97
C LYS A 167 8.13 -2.24 24.30
N VAL A 168 8.04 -2.13 22.99
CA VAL A 168 8.73 -1.10 22.21
C VAL A 168 7.68 -0.40 21.35
N GLU A 169 7.59 0.91 21.49
CA GLU A 169 6.86 1.78 20.58
C GLU A 169 7.88 2.54 19.73
N VAL A 170 7.78 2.38 18.41
CA VAL A 170 8.63 3.06 17.43
C VAL A 170 7.75 3.98 16.60
N THR A 171 8.08 5.26 16.57
CA THR A 171 7.41 6.23 15.70
C THR A 171 8.41 6.84 14.74
N THR A 172 8.01 6.95 13.49
CA THR A 172 8.80 7.57 12.42
C THR A 172 8.11 8.82 11.89
N GLU A 173 8.89 9.85 11.59
CA GLU A 173 8.39 11.09 11.00
C GLU A 173 9.34 11.52 9.88
N THR A 174 8.84 11.41 8.65
CA THR A 174 9.58 11.68 7.42
C THR A 174 9.36 13.12 6.98
N SER A 175 10.43 13.77 6.53
CA SER A 175 10.38 15.09 5.89
C SER A 175 11.01 15.02 4.51
N GLY A 176 10.52 15.83 3.57
CA GLY A 176 11.01 15.90 2.19
C GLY A 176 9.91 16.25 1.20
N ASP A 177 10.29 16.41 -0.07
CA ASP A 177 9.37 16.88 -1.11
C ASP A 177 8.25 15.89 -1.43
N LEU A 178 8.46 14.59 -1.19
CA LEU A 178 7.41 13.60 -1.36
C LEU A 178 6.26 13.79 -0.34
N VAL A 179 6.56 14.33 0.85
CA VAL A 179 5.63 14.44 1.99
C VAL A 179 4.67 15.62 1.81
N LYS A 180 3.72 15.46 0.89
CA LYS A 180 2.66 16.41 0.60
C LYS A 180 1.48 15.73 -0.09
N LYS A 181 0.44 16.51 -0.34
CA LYS A 181 -0.69 16.12 -1.19
C LYS A 181 -0.33 16.38 -2.65
N TRP A 182 -0.45 15.35 -3.48
CA TRP A 182 -0.19 15.37 -4.91
C TRP A 182 -1.48 15.14 -5.67
N LEU A 183 -1.77 16.02 -6.62
CA LEU A 183 -2.92 15.91 -7.50
C LEU A 183 -2.61 14.93 -8.62
N LEU A 184 -3.55 14.04 -8.96
CA LEU A 184 -3.45 13.27 -10.19
C LEU A 184 -3.35 14.24 -11.38
N CYS A 185 -2.44 13.96 -12.32
CA CYS A 185 -2.37 14.70 -13.57
C CYS A 185 -3.76 14.74 -14.21
N ASP A 186 -4.26 15.93 -14.53
CA ASP A 186 -5.67 16.13 -14.92
C ASP A 186 -5.81 16.52 -16.40
N LYS A 187 -4.76 16.29 -17.18
CA LYS A 187 -4.67 16.63 -18.61
C LYS A 187 -3.78 15.64 -19.35
N LEU A 188 -4.12 15.36 -20.61
CA LEU A 188 -3.24 14.67 -21.54
C LEU A 188 -2.30 15.68 -22.18
N TYR A 189 -1.03 15.70 -21.76
CA TYR A 189 -0.02 16.47 -22.47
C TYR A 189 0.41 15.72 -23.71
N THR A 190 0.37 16.40 -24.84
CA THR A 190 0.92 15.91 -26.10
C THR A 190 1.91 16.95 -26.59
N THR A 191 3.12 16.50 -26.92
CA THR A 191 4.13 17.33 -27.57
C THR A 191 4.17 16.97 -29.04
N THR A 192 4.21 17.97 -29.91
CA THR A 192 4.35 17.79 -31.36
C THR A 192 5.83 17.84 -31.73
N GLY A 193 6.34 16.79 -32.38
CA GLY A 193 7.74 16.69 -32.81
C GLY A 193 8.11 15.26 -33.21
N THR A 194 9.19 15.09 -33.98
CA THR A 194 9.62 13.80 -34.56
C THR A 194 10.35 12.87 -33.58
N ASP A 195 10.75 13.37 -32.40
CA ASP A 195 11.61 12.65 -31.43
C ASP A 195 11.02 12.48 -30.03
N VAL A 196 9.73 12.80 -29.81
CA VAL A 196 9.22 13.03 -28.45
C VAL A 196 8.28 11.93 -27.99
N LYS A 197 8.50 11.43 -26.76
CA LYS A 197 7.52 10.69 -25.94
C LYS A 197 6.14 11.32 -26.18
N ARG A 198 5.28 10.69 -26.98
CA ARG A 198 4.04 11.34 -27.51
C ARG A 198 3.07 11.80 -26.41
N ARG A 199 3.25 11.32 -25.17
CA ARG A 199 2.55 11.79 -23.97
C ARG A 199 3.52 11.94 -22.79
N PRO A 200 4.19 13.09 -22.62
CA PRO A 200 5.11 13.27 -21.51
C PRO A 200 4.41 13.23 -20.15
N TYR A 201 3.15 13.67 -20.06
CA TYR A 201 2.35 13.67 -18.83
C TYR A 201 0.91 13.26 -19.11
N ALA A 202 0.35 12.38 -18.28
CA ALA A 202 -1.04 11.96 -18.35
C ALA A 202 -1.51 11.36 -17.01
N PRO A 203 -2.82 11.37 -16.69
CA PRO A 203 -3.35 10.76 -15.47
C PRO A 203 -2.84 9.33 -15.26
N ALA A 204 -2.78 8.54 -16.33
CA ALA A 204 -2.08 7.27 -16.35
C ALA A 204 -1.46 7.03 -17.73
N LYS A 205 -0.19 6.60 -17.78
CA LYS A 205 0.53 6.41 -19.04
C LYS A 205 1.32 5.12 -19.12
N ILE A 206 1.44 4.65 -20.36
CA ILE A 206 2.28 3.56 -20.82
C ILE A 206 3.41 4.14 -21.66
N ASN A 207 4.65 3.79 -21.33
CA ASN A 207 5.82 4.02 -22.18
C ASN A 207 6.37 2.65 -22.59
N LEU A 208 6.17 2.28 -23.85
CA LEU A 208 6.64 1.03 -24.43
C LEU A 208 7.60 1.34 -25.59
N LEU A 209 8.76 0.68 -25.59
CA LEU A 209 9.69 0.64 -26.71
C LEU A 209 9.84 -0.80 -27.17
N SER A 210 9.59 -1.07 -28.45
CA SER A 210 9.72 -2.38 -29.08
C SER A 210 10.18 -2.23 -30.53
N THR A 211 10.93 -3.20 -31.05
CA THR A 211 11.32 -3.23 -32.47
C THR A 211 10.20 -3.75 -33.38
N TYR A 212 9.15 -4.34 -32.81
CA TYR A 212 8.07 -4.95 -33.57
C TYR A 212 7.42 -3.93 -34.51
N SER A 213 7.25 -4.32 -35.77
CA SER A 213 6.69 -3.46 -36.83
C SER A 213 7.41 -2.10 -36.96
N GLY A 214 8.73 -2.09 -36.74
CA GLY A 214 9.55 -0.88 -36.77
C GLY A 214 9.19 0.13 -35.68
N GLY A 215 8.65 -0.33 -34.54
CA GLY A 215 8.29 0.49 -33.37
C GLY A 215 6.90 1.13 -33.41
N LYS A 216 6.20 1.08 -34.55
CA LYS A 216 4.89 1.72 -34.71
C LYS A 216 3.84 1.17 -33.75
N THR A 217 3.82 -0.15 -33.54
CA THR A 217 2.86 -0.79 -32.62
C THR A 217 3.11 -0.35 -31.18
N ALA A 218 4.36 -0.27 -30.74
CA ALA A 218 4.72 0.22 -29.41
C ALA A 218 4.31 1.68 -29.18
N ASP A 219 4.57 2.54 -30.16
CA ASP A 219 4.10 3.93 -30.16
C ASP A 219 2.57 3.99 -30.04
N ASN A 220 1.86 3.19 -30.84
CA ASN A 220 0.40 3.20 -30.86
C ASN A 220 -0.20 2.65 -29.55
N ILE A 221 0.40 1.62 -28.95
CA ILE A 221 0.04 1.13 -27.61
C ILE A 221 0.25 2.23 -26.56
N SER A 222 1.43 2.87 -26.58
CA SER A 222 1.74 3.96 -25.64
C SER A 222 0.73 5.10 -25.75
N ASN A 223 0.27 5.45 -26.96
CA ASN A 223 -0.74 6.49 -27.13
C ASN A 223 -2.14 6.04 -26.75
N LEU A 224 -2.64 5.00 -27.41
CA LEU A 224 -4.02 4.54 -27.27
C LEU A 224 -4.27 4.00 -25.86
N GLY A 225 -3.36 3.16 -25.38
CA GLY A 225 -3.42 2.57 -24.04
C GLY A 225 -3.37 3.64 -22.95
N SER A 226 -2.48 4.63 -23.04
CA SER A 226 -2.49 5.77 -22.11
C SER A 226 -3.80 6.55 -22.15
N GLY A 227 -4.46 6.66 -23.31
CA GLY A 227 -5.75 7.38 -23.44
C GLY A 227 -6.86 6.67 -22.69
N ILE A 228 -6.98 5.37 -22.93
CA ILE A 228 -7.96 4.52 -22.27
C ILE A 228 -7.68 4.48 -20.76
N LEU A 229 -6.43 4.22 -20.36
CA LEU A 229 -6.06 4.12 -18.95
C LEU A 229 -6.26 5.44 -18.21
N SER A 230 -5.91 6.57 -18.84
CA SER A 230 -6.15 7.89 -18.27
C SER A 230 -7.64 8.20 -18.11
N ALA A 231 -8.49 7.82 -19.08
CA ALA A 231 -9.93 8.03 -18.97
C ALA A 231 -10.54 7.27 -17.79
N VAL A 232 -10.03 6.06 -17.52
CA VAL A 232 -10.38 5.29 -16.32
C VAL A 232 -9.83 5.97 -15.06
N MET A 233 -8.54 6.31 -15.04
CA MET A 233 -7.86 6.80 -13.84
C MET A 233 -8.47 8.09 -13.29
N VAL A 234 -8.82 9.06 -14.15
CA VAL A 234 -9.44 10.32 -13.68
C VAL A 234 -10.83 10.14 -13.07
N LYS A 235 -11.49 9.00 -13.31
CA LYS A 235 -12.77 8.63 -12.69
C LYS A 235 -12.59 7.82 -11.41
N LEU A 236 -11.37 7.41 -11.08
CA LEU A 236 -11.04 6.58 -9.92
C LEU A 236 -10.32 7.35 -8.83
N LEU A 237 -9.32 8.14 -9.21
CA LEU A 237 -8.39 8.80 -8.30
C LEU A 237 -8.36 10.30 -8.60
N LYS A 238 -8.36 11.11 -7.54
CA LYS A 238 -8.21 12.56 -7.66
C LYS A 238 -6.85 13.02 -7.16
N ASP A 239 -6.42 12.51 -6.01
CA ASP A 239 -5.19 12.90 -5.38
C ASP A 239 -4.70 11.85 -4.38
N VAL A 240 -3.40 11.92 -4.06
CA VAL A 240 -2.71 11.06 -3.10
C VAL A 240 -1.87 11.93 -2.18
N GLU A 241 -1.96 11.71 -0.88
CA GLU A 241 -1.15 12.35 0.15
C GLU A 241 -0.21 11.32 0.77
N PHE A 242 1.10 11.57 0.63
CA PHE A 242 2.12 10.85 1.38
C PHE A 242 2.34 11.58 2.70
N LYS A 243 1.99 10.94 3.82
CA LYS A 243 2.10 11.54 5.15
C LYS A 243 3.47 11.29 5.75
N ALA A 244 3.89 12.20 6.63
CA ALA A 244 5.17 12.13 7.33
C ALA A 244 5.30 10.84 8.15
N ASP A 245 4.19 10.34 8.70
CA ASP A 245 4.13 9.10 9.47
C ASP A 245 4.12 7.83 8.60
N GLY A 246 4.40 7.93 7.29
CA GLY A 246 4.41 6.81 6.38
C GLY A 246 3.04 6.35 5.90
N ASN A 247 1.92 6.93 6.36
CA ASN A 247 0.60 6.61 5.80
C ASN A 247 0.42 7.20 4.40
N ILE A 248 -0.38 6.53 3.58
CA ILE A 248 -0.94 7.07 2.35
C ILE A 248 -2.44 7.28 2.55
N VAL A 249 -2.92 8.46 2.16
CA VAL A 249 -4.34 8.76 2.06
C VAL A 249 -4.64 9.24 0.65
N ALA A 250 -5.81 8.91 0.10
CA ALA A 250 -6.21 9.34 -1.23
C ALA A 250 -7.65 9.84 -1.24
N ASP A 251 -7.94 10.87 -2.04
CA ASP A 251 -9.30 11.16 -2.48
C ASP A 251 -9.60 10.29 -3.72
N TYR A 252 -10.57 9.40 -3.60
CA TYR A 252 -10.96 8.46 -4.65
C TYR A 252 -12.48 8.45 -4.85
N ALA A 253 -12.92 7.92 -5.99
CA ALA A 253 -14.34 7.87 -6.31
C ALA A 253 -15.08 6.93 -5.35
N GLN A 254 -16.13 7.44 -4.72
CA GLN A 254 -16.97 6.65 -3.82
C GLN A 254 -17.60 5.44 -4.53
N GLU A 255 -18.00 5.64 -5.78
CA GLU A 255 -18.52 4.61 -6.66
C GLU A 255 -17.75 4.64 -7.97
N ILE A 256 -17.34 3.46 -8.44
CA ILE A 256 -16.69 3.32 -9.74
C ILE A 256 -17.78 3.24 -10.81
N ASN A 257 -18.07 4.38 -11.43
CA ASN A 257 -18.94 4.46 -12.59
C ASN A 257 -18.14 4.89 -13.83
N ILE A 258 -17.72 3.91 -14.62
CA ILE A 258 -17.01 4.10 -15.89
C ILE A 258 -17.97 3.71 -17.00
N GLU A 259 -18.40 4.71 -17.76
CA GLU A 259 -19.33 4.48 -18.87
C GLU A 259 -18.57 4.17 -20.16
N THR A 260 -19.23 3.46 -21.08
CA THR A 260 -18.70 3.23 -22.43
C THR A 260 -18.27 4.54 -23.11
N ALA A 261 -19.00 5.62 -22.91
CA ALA A 261 -18.67 6.94 -23.45
C ALA A 261 -17.34 7.50 -22.90
N ASP A 262 -16.98 7.16 -21.67
CA ASP A 262 -15.70 7.57 -21.07
C ASP A 262 -14.53 6.78 -21.68
N ILE A 263 -14.72 5.48 -21.93
CA ILE A 263 -13.74 4.66 -22.66
C ILE A 263 -13.54 5.18 -24.09
N VAL A 264 -14.63 5.54 -24.79
CA VAL A 264 -14.59 6.14 -26.13
C VAL A 264 -13.79 7.45 -26.13
N LYS A 265 -13.95 8.30 -25.12
CA LYS A 265 -13.13 9.51 -24.99
C LYS A 265 -11.64 9.19 -24.88
N GLY A 266 -11.28 8.17 -24.10
CA GLY A 266 -9.92 7.68 -23.98
C GLY A 266 -9.34 7.19 -25.31
N ILE A 267 -10.12 6.41 -26.07
CA ILE A 267 -9.76 5.96 -27.43
C ILE A 267 -9.50 7.16 -28.35
N LEU A 268 -10.35 8.19 -28.26
CA LEU A 268 -10.22 9.44 -29.04
C LEU A 268 -9.23 10.44 -28.41
N SER A 269 -8.38 10.00 -27.47
CA SER A 269 -7.33 10.82 -26.83
C SER A 269 -7.86 12.07 -26.10
N SER A 270 -8.99 11.93 -25.42
CA SER A 270 -9.59 12.96 -24.56
C SER A 270 -9.95 12.39 -23.18
N LEU A 271 -10.07 13.27 -22.18
CA LEU A 271 -10.45 12.86 -20.81
C LEU A 271 -11.95 13.04 -20.57
N PRO A 272 -12.60 12.12 -19.85
CA PRO A 272 -13.97 12.32 -19.39
C PRO A 272 -14.07 13.43 -18.35
N SER A 273 -15.30 13.94 -18.16
CA SER A 273 -15.56 14.90 -17.10
C SER A 273 -15.59 14.18 -15.76
N THR A 274 -15.05 14.84 -14.73
CA THR A 274 -15.09 14.37 -13.34
C THR A 274 -16.15 15.10 -12.50
N SER A 275 -16.96 15.97 -13.12
CA SER A 275 -17.96 16.79 -12.43
C SER A 275 -19.06 15.98 -11.72
N ASN A 276 -19.30 14.73 -12.15
CA ASN A 276 -20.27 13.82 -11.56
C ASN A 276 -19.64 12.82 -10.58
N VAL A 277 -18.35 12.92 -10.29
CA VAL A 277 -17.67 12.00 -9.38
C VAL A 277 -17.80 12.53 -7.95
N SER A 278 -18.41 11.72 -7.09
CA SER A 278 -18.40 11.92 -5.64
C SER A 278 -17.08 11.41 -5.08
N TRP A 279 -16.25 12.33 -4.59
CA TRP A 279 -14.95 12.02 -4.00
C TRP A 279 -15.08 11.75 -2.50
N VAL A 280 -14.44 10.69 -2.03
CA VAL A 280 -14.28 10.37 -0.61
C VAL A 280 -12.81 10.18 -0.29
N THR A 281 -12.43 10.56 0.92
CA THR A 281 -11.07 10.40 1.43
C THR A 281 -10.93 9.03 2.10
N SER A 282 -9.88 8.29 1.76
CA SER A 282 -9.59 7.01 2.43
C SER A 282 -9.24 7.23 3.91
N PRO A 283 -9.60 6.30 4.81
CA PRO A 283 -9.01 6.26 6.15
C PRO A 283 -7.48 6.16 6.09
N THR A 284 -6.81 6.57 7.17
CA THR A 284 -5.42 6.17 7.40
C THR A 284 -5.35 4.65 7.62
N ASN A 285 -4.14 4.09 7.66
CA ASN A 285 -3.92 2.68 7.97
C ASN A 285 -4.44 1.70 6.90
N PHE A 286 -4.73 2.17 5.68
CA PHE A 286 -5.06 1.32 4.52
C PHE A 286 -3.84 1.02 3.65
N ALA A 287 -2.95 1.99 3.50
CA ALA A 287 -1.70 1.85 2.77
C ALA A 287 -0.61 2.69 3.44
N TYR A 288 0.62 2.24 3.26
CA TYR A 288 1.82 2.93 3.73
C TYR A 288 2.84 3.03 2.62
N TRP A 289 3.79 3.94 2.82
CA TRP A 289 4.96 4.07 1.97
C TRP A 289 6.23 4.08 2.82
N TYR A 290 7.32 3.65 2.20
CA TYR A 290 8.67 3.91 2.69
C TYR A 290 9.64 3.92 1.50
N VAL A 291 10.82 4.47 1.73
CA VAL A 291 11.88 4.54 0.73
C VAL A 291 12.95 3.50 1.05
N SER A 292 13.40 2.75 0.05
CA SER A 292 14.49 1.79 0.18
C SER A 292 15.13 1.54 -1.18
N GLY A 293 16.46 1.55 -1.24
CA GLY A 293 17.20 1.57 -2.49
C GLY A 293 16.77 2.75 -3.36
N ASP A 294 16.34 2.45 -4.58
CA ASP A 294 15.95 3.44 -5.59
C ASP A 294 14.43 3.48 -5.81
N HIS A 295 13.65 2.99 -4.84
CA HIS A 295 12.20 2.80 -4.98
C HIS A 295 11.39 3.47 -3.87
N ILE A 296 10.18 3.88 -4.25
CA ILE A 296 9.08 4.13 -3.31
C ILE A 296 8.35 2.80 -3.14
N ASN A 297 8.35 2.25 -1.94
CA ASN A 297 7.71 0.96 -1.65
C ASN A 297 6.29 1.17 -1.12
N LEU A 298 5.29 0.62 -1.82
CA LEU A 298 3.88 0.69 -1.43
C LEU A 298 3.46 -0.57 -0.65
N VAL A 299 3.03 -0.40 0.60
CA VAL A 299 2.56 -1.49 1.46
C VAL A 299 1.06 -1.36 1.67
N LEU A 300 0.30 -2.43 1.38
CA LEU A 300 -1.15 -2.47 1.61
C LEU A 300 -1.46 -3.11 2.97
N ASN A 301 -2.33 -2.47 3.74
CA ASN A 301 -2.92 -3.07 4.94
C ASN A 301 -4.17 -3.86 4.54
N LEU A 302 -3.96 -5.04 3.95
CA LEU A 302 -5.04 -5.89 3.46
C LEU A 302 -6.07 -6.23 4.55
N SER A 303 -5.63 -6.44 5.79
CA SER A 303 -6.51 -6.70 6.92
C SER A 303 -7.46 -5.52 7.15
N SER A 304 -6.95 -4.29 7.19
CA SER A 304 -7.80 -3.11 7.39
C SER A 304 -8.73 -2.83 6.21
N ILE A 305 -8.25 -3.05 4.98
CA ILE A 305 -9.04 -2.90 3.75
C ILE A 305 -10.20 -3.91 3.73
N ILE A 306 -9.92 -5.19 3.96
CA ILE A 306 -10.95 -6.25 3.96
C ILE A 306 -11.95 -6.03 5.09
N ASN A 307 -11.49 -5.67 6.28
CA ASN A 307 -12.38 -5.34 7.40
C ASN A 307 -13.36 -4.24 7.01
N LYS A 308 -12.89 -3.18 6.33
CA LYS A 308 -13.76 -2.10 5.85
C LYS A 308 -14.78 -2.57 4.81
N ILE A 309 -14.37 -3.44 3.90
CA ILE A 309 -15.29 -4.02 2.89
C ILE A 309 -16.38 -4.85 3.58
N MET A 310 -16.01 -5.64 4.59
CA MET A 310 -16.93 -6.49 5.34
C MET A 310 -17.90 -5.70 6.22
N GLU A 311 -17.48 -4.57 6.80
CA GLU A 311 -18.36 -3.68 7.58
C GLU A 311 -19.57 -3.20 6.77
N ASN A 312 -19.41 -3.05 5.45
CA ASN A 312 -20.46 -2.56 4.55
C ASN A 312 -21.39 -3.68 4.03
N GLN A 313 -21.23 -4.94 4.49
CA GLN A 313 -22.12 -6.05 4.13
C GLN A 313 -23.06 -6.41 5.28
N ASP A 314 -24.37 -6.40 5.03
CA ASP A 314 -25.38 -6.85 5.99
C ASP A 314 -25.19 -8.33 6.34
N GLY A 315 -25.00 -8.63 7.63
CA GLY A 315 -24.86 -10.00 8.16
C GLY A 315 -23.44 -10.55 8.26
N ALA A 316 -22.40 -9.71 8.10
CA ALA A 316 -21.01 -10.12 8.26
C ALA A 316 -20.71 -10.64 9.69
N ASP A 317 -20.34 -11.91 9.81
CA ASP A 317 -19.77 -12.47 11.04
C ASP A 317 -18.34 -11.90 11.20
N THR A 318 -18.15 -11.02 12.18
CA THR A 318 -16.88 -10.30 12.45
C THR A 318 -15.73 -11.21 12.87
N LYS A 319 -15.93 -12.53 12.91
CA LYS A 319 -14.92 -13.56 13.22
C LYS A 319 -13.93 -13.87 12.10
N ASN A 320 -14.17 -13.44 10.86
CA ASN A 320 -13.30 -13.76 9.72
C ASN A 320 -12.06 -12.85 9.58
N THR A 321 -11.97 -11.78 10.35
CA THR A 321 -10.87 -10.80 10.27
C THR A 321 -9.56 -11.33 10.88
N VAL A 322 -9.64 -12.25 11.84
CA VAL A 322 -8.49 -12.95 12.44
C VAL A 322 -7.81 -13.88 11.43
N ALA A 323 -8.56 -14.44 10.48
CA ALA A 323 -8.03 -15.40 9.51
C ALA A 323 -7.03 -14.76 8.52
N LEU A 324 -7.18 -13.48 8.16
CA LEU A 324 -6.34 -12.91 7.10
C LEU A 324 -4.92 -12.61 7.57
N THR A 325 -4.74 -12.07 8.77
CA THR A 325 -3.40 -11.81 9.31
C THR A 325 -2.63 -13.12 9.47
N GLU A 326 -3.29 -14.17 9.96
CA GLU A 326 -2.71 -15.53 10.04
C GLU A 326 -2.40 -16.12 8.66
N ILE A 327 -3.25 -15.89 7.65
CA ILE A 327 -2.98 -16.28 6.25
C ILE A 327 -1.76 -15.53 5.70
N LEU A 328 -1.68 -14.21 5.90
CA LEU A 328 -0.56 -13.38 5.41
C LEU A 328 0.75 -13.74 6.10
N GLU A 329 0.72 -14.07 7.39
CA GLU A 329 1.86 -14.61 8.12
C GLU A 329 2.21 -16.03 7.64
N GLY A 330 1.21 -16.87 7.39
CA GLY A 330 1.38 -18.23 6.86
C GLY A 330 2.02 -18.27 5.48
N LEU A 331 1.79 -17.25 4.64
CA LEU A 331 2.46 -17.13 3.34
C LEU A 331 3.98 -16.88 3.47
N ARG A 332 4.48 -16.42 4.62
CA ARG A 332 5.91 -16.14 4.83
C ARG A 332 6.69 -17.45 4.96
N GLY A 333 7.63 -17.66 4.05
CA GLY A 333 8.51 -18.83 4.04
C GLY A 333 7.92 -20.04 3.31
N MET A 334 6.67 -19.96 2.83
CA MET A 334 6.14 -20.92 1.87
C MET A 334 6.97 -20.87 0.58
N LYS A 335 7.19 -22.04 0.00
CA LYS A 335 7.83 -22.14 -1.31
C LYS A 335 6.83 -21.82 -2.42
N GLY A 336 7.34 -21.36 -3.55
CA GLY A 336 6.52 -20.96 -4.70
C GLY A 336 5.52 -22.04 -5.14
N ALA A 337 5.93 -23.31 -5.13
CA ALA A 337 5.05 -24.44 -5.42
C ALA A 337 3.87 -24.57 -4.44
N GLU A 338 4.10 -24.32 -3.14
CA GLU A 338 3.06 -24.38 -2.11
C GLU A 338 2.10 -23.19 -2.26
N ILE A 339 2.62 -22.00 -2.54
CA ILE A 339 1.82 -20.79 -2.81
C ILE A 339 0.94 -21.04 -4.04
N LYS A 340 1.50 -21.60 -5.13
CA LYS A 340 0.74 -21.97 -6.32
C LYS A 340 -0.36 -22.97 -6.01
N ALA A 341 -0.10 -23.99 -5.21
CA ALA A 341 -1.10 -24.97 -4.83
C ALA A 341 -2.28 -24.31 -4.08
N LEU A 342 -2.00 -23.38 -3.16
CA LEU A 342 -3.03 -22.59 -2.49
C LEU A 342 -3.83 -21.75 -3.49
N LEU A 343 -3.15 -21.01 -4.36
CA LEU A 343 -3.80 -20.17 -5.38
C LEU A 343 -4.64 -20.99 -6.36
N SER A 344 -4.16 -22.15 -6.81
CA SER A 344 -4.93 -23.07 -7.66
C SER A 344 -6.20 -23.56 -6.96
N GLY A 345 -6.12 -23.87 -5.67
CA GLY A 345 -7.29 -24.25 -4.87
C GLY A 345 -8.33 -23.12 -4.79
N LEU A 346 -7.87 -21.87 -4.64
CA LEU A 346 -8.75 -20.69 -4.63
C LEU A 346 -9.37 -20.42 -6.01
N LEU A 347 -8.58 -20.46 -7.08
CA LEU A 347 -9.05 -20.26 -8.45
C LEU A 347 -10.06 -21.34 -8.86
N GLY A 348 -9.85 -22.60 -8.44
CA GLY A 348 -10.79 -23.69 -8.68
C GLY A 348 -12.18 -23.47 -8.08
N ASN A 349 -12.29 -22.61 -7.05
CA ASN A 349 -13.57 -22.26 -6.43
C ASN A 349 -14.31 -21.11 -7.14
N LEU A 350 -13.68 -20.39 -8.09
CA LEU A 350 -14.27 -19.24 -8.78
C LEU A 350 -15.28 -19.62 -9.89
N GLY A 351 -15.60 -20.89 -10.05
CA GLY A 351 -16.44 -21.38 -11.15
C GLY A 351 -15.70 -21.36 -12.50
N SER A 352 -16.28 -22.02 -13.51
CA SER A 352 -15.66 -22.18 -14.84
C SER A 352 -15.94 -21.01 -15.80
N GLU A 353 -16.70 -20.00 -15.36
CA GLU A 353 -17.12 -18.88 -16.20
C GLU A 353 -16.32 -17.63 -15.86
N GLY A 354 -15.31 -17.32 -16.67
CA GLY A 354 -14.54 -16.07 -16.55
C GLY A 354 -13.08 -16.24 -16.91
N ILE A 355 -12.44 -15.15 -17.35
CA ILE A 355 -11.04 -15.15 -17.79
C ILE A 355 -10.06 -15.57 -16.68
N LEU A 356 -10.41 -15.33 -15.41
CA LEU A 356 -9.59 -15.72 -14.25
C LEU A 356 -9.54 -17.24 -14.04
N SER A 357 -10.58 -17.98 -14.46
CA SER A 357 -10.61 -19.45 -14.35
C SER A 357 -9.59 -20.13 -15.28
N LYS A 358 -8.99 -19.37 -16.20
CA LYS A 358 -8.07 -19.85 -17.22
C LYS A 358 -6.62 -19.42 -16.97
N LEU A 359 -6.37 -18.79 -15.82
CA LEU A 359 -5.02 -18.54 -15.36
C LEU A 359 -4.30 -19.87 -15.11
N ASP A 360 -3.29 -20.14 -15.93
CA ASP A 360 -2.44 -21.31 -15.78
C ASP A 360 -1.21 -20.96 -14.93
N LEU A 361 -1.30 -21.24 -13.62
CA LEU A 361 -0.21 -21.00 -12.67
C LEU A 361 1.04 -21.83 -12.93
N THR A 362 1.01 -22.80 -13.85
CA THR A 362 2.22 -23.53 -14.27
C THR A 362 3.13 -22.68 -15.16
N LYS A 363 2.63 -21.54 -15.71
CA LYS A 363 3.40 -20.65 -16.60
C LYS A 363 4.29 -19.65 -15.88
N ILE A 364 3.99 -19.32 -14.63
CA ILE A 364 4.85 -18.48 -13.80
C ILE A 364 5.87 -19.35 -13.06
N SER A 365 7.09 -18.87 -12.82
CA SER A 365 8.09 -19.64 -12.06
C SER A 365 7.78 -19.62 -10.55
N ASP A 366 8.33 -20.58 -9.79
CA ASP A 366 8.19 -20.59 -8.32
C ASP A 366 8.88 -19.37 -7.70
N ALA A 367 10.05 -18.99 -8.22
CA ALA A 367 10.80 -17.84 -7.74
C ALA A 367 10.06 -16.51 -7.96
N ASP A 368 9.40 -16.36 -9.10
CA ASP A 368 8.60 -15.15 -9.39
C ASP A 368 7.37 -15.07 -8.47
N VAL A 369 6.73 -16.21 -8.17
CA VAL A 369 5.63 -16.26 -7.19
C VAL A 369 6.12 -15.86 -5.79
N GLU A 370 7.26 -16.38 -5.35
CA GLU A 370 7.87 -15.99 -4.07
C GLU A 370 8.18 -14.48 -4.04
N LYS A 371 8.70 -13.93 -5.14
CA LYS A 371 8.99 -12.50 -5.27
C LYS A 371 7.73 -11.62 -5.22
N LEU A 372 6.66 -12.03 -5.90
CA LEU A 372 5.35 -11.34 -5.85
C LEU A 372 4.73 -11.37 -4.44
N VAL A 373 4.85 -12.50 -3.74
CA VAL A 373 4.43 -12.59 -2.33
C VAL A 373 5.32 -11.72 -1.44
N GLY A 374 6.63 -11.67 -1.70
CA GLY A 374 7.54 -10.72 -1.05
C GLY A 374 7.07 -9.28 -1.18
N TYR A 375 6.68 -8.86 -2.39
CA TYR A 375 6.12 -7.52 -2.63
C TYR A 375 4.82 -7.26 -1.88
N LEU A 376 3.94 -8.26 -1.79
CA LEU A 376 2.69 -8.16 -1.02
C LEU A 376 2.95 -7.87 0.47
N LEU A 377 4.02 -8.44 1.01
CA LEU A 377 4.30 -8.47 2.43
C LEU A 377 5.23 -7.33 2.89
N ASP A 378 6.20 -6.99 2.05
CA ASP A 378 7.26 -6.04 2.36
C ASP A 378 7.07 -4.71 1.61
N GLY A 379 6.31 -4.71 0.51
CA GLY A 379 5.95 -3.53 -0.28
C GLY A 379 6.27 -3.70 -1.76
N PHE A 380 5.40 -3.18 -2.63
CA PHE A 380 5.62 -3.14 -4.07
C PHE A 380 6.65 -2.06 -4.39
N PRO A 381 7.79 -2.41 -5.03
CA PRO A 381 8.81 -1.44 -5.40
C PRO A 381 8.34 -0.64 -6.61
N LEU A 382 7.92 0.60 -6.38
CA LEU A 382 7.55 1.52 -7.44
C LEU A 382 8.78 2.33 -7.86
N ASN A 383 9.07 2.32 -9.15
CA ASN A 383 10.02 3.24 -9.74
C ASN A 383 9.40 4.63 -9.85
N TYR A 384 10.26 5.65 -9.96
CA TYR A 384 9.80 7.01 -10.13
C TYR A 384 10.69 7.84 -11.07
N GLU A 385 10.10 8.84 -11.73
CA GLU A 385 10.80 9.90 -12.45
C GLU A 385 10.29 11.25 -11.95
N ILE A 386 11.18 12.14 -11.50
CA ILE A 386 10.84 13.51 -11.10
C ILE A 386 11.05 14.45 -12.29
N SER A 387 10.17 15.43 -12.43
CA SER A 387 10.22 16.42 -13.50
C SER A 387 9.53 17.71 -13.05
N GLU A 388 9.92 18.84 -13.62
CA GLU A 388 9.21 20.11 -13.47
C GLU A 388 8.45 20.44 -14.75
N ILE A 389 7.26 21.00 -14.61
CA ILE A 389 6.39 21.38 -15.72
C ILE A 389 6.04 22.85 -15.57
N THR A 390 6.45 23.67 -16.52
CA THR A 390 5.90 25.02 -16.66
C THR A 390 4.61 24.95 -17.47
N VAL A 391 3.48 25.17 -16.81
CA VAL A 391 2.16 25.24 -17.46
C VAL A 391 1.99 26.59 -18.17
N SER A 392 0.99 26.69 -19.04
CA SER A 392 0.87 27.81 -20.01
C SER A 392 0.68 29.21 -19.40
N ASP A 393 0.38 29.32 -18.09
CA ASP A 393 0.30 30.58 -17.33
C ASP A 393 1.65 30.97 -16.68
N GLY A 394 2.71 30.19 -16.89
CA GLY A 394 4.05 30.42 -16.34
C GLY A 394 4.25 29.82 -14.94
N VAL A 395 3.23 29.19 -14.35
CA VAL A 395 3.39 28.46 -13.08
C VAL A 395 4.22 27.20 -13.32
N THR A 396 5.21 26.97 -12.47
CA THR A 396 5.98 25.72 -12.48
C THR A 396 5.44 24.80 -11.39
N ILE A 397 5.13 23.56 -11.78
CA ILE A 397 4.67 22.50 -10.87
C ILE A 397 5.65 21.33 -10.91
N ASP A 398 5.83 20.68 -9.77
CA ASP A 398 6.59 19.45 -9.66
C ASP A 398 5.69 18.29 -10.12
N ASN A 399 6.26 17.33 -10.83
CA ASN A 399 5.61 16.10 -11.23
C ASN A 399 6.46 14.89 -10.88
N ILE A 400 5.81 13.86 -10.35
CA ILE A 400 6.39 12.53 -10.13
C ILE A 400 5.59 11.54 -10.97
N TYR A 401 6.28 10.86 -11.89
CA TYR A 401 5.73 9.68 -12.56
C TYR A 401 6.08 8.45 -11.74
N VAL A 402 5.10 7.83 -11.09
CA VAL A 402 5.29 6.61 -10.29
C VAL A 402 4.82 5.40 -11.11
N TYR A 403 5.68 4.41 -11.31
CA TYR A 403 5.42 3.32 -12.27
C TYR A 403 5.99 1.96 -11.89
N LEU A 404 5.40 0.93 -12.48
CA LEU A 404 5.94 -0.42 -12.59
C LEU A 404 6.56 -0.60 -13.97
N ASP A 405 7.64 -1.36 -14.05
CA ASP A 405 8.46 -1.49 -15.25
C ASP A 405 8.39 -2.88 -15.91
N LYS A 406 9.18 -3.07 -16.96
CA LYS A 406 9.27 -4.33 -17.69
C LYS A 406 9.63 -5.50 -16.78
N ASP A 407 10.60 -5.34 -15.89
CA ASP A 407 11.07 -6.42 -15.01
C ASP A 407 9.96 -6.91 -14.07
N PHE A 408 9.11 -6.00 -13.59
CA PHE A 408 7.92 -6.38 -12.85
C PHE A 408 6.96 -7.23 -13.70
N PHE A 409 6.66 -6.78 -14.92
CA PHE A 409 5.67 -7.43 -15.78
C PHE A 409 6.19 -8.70 -16.47
N ASP A 410 7.50 -8.84 -16.68
CA ASP A 410 8.11 -10.07 -17.22
C ASP A 410 7.79 -11.29 -16.36
N MET A 411 7.64 -11.11 -15.04
CA MET A 411 7.17 -12.16 -14.13
C MET A 411 5.72 -12.59 -14.40
N LEU A 412 4.88 -11.69 -14.90
CA LEU A 412 3.43 -11.87 -15.08
C LEU A 412 3.04 -12.24 -16.52
N MET A 413 3.78 -11.78 -17.51
CA MET A 413 3.44 -12.00 -18.92
C MET A 413 3.24 -13.46 -19.32
N PRO A 414 3.98 -14.45 -18.79
CA PRO A 414 3.70 -15.87 -19.05
C PRO A 414 2.27 -16.31 -18.66
N LEU A 415 1.66 -15.65 -17.66
CA LEU A 415 0.26 -15.88 -17.28
C LEU A 415 -0.73 -15.18 -18.22
N ILE A 416 -0.29 -14.10 -18.87
CA ILE A 416 -1.14 -13.24 -19.71
C ILE A 416 -1.20 -13.77 -21.16
N TYR A 417 -0.10 -14.27 -21.72
CA TYR A 417 -0.08 -14.74 -23.13
C TYR A 417 -1.20 -15.73 -23.46
N PRO A 418 -1.47 -16.76 -22.63
CA PRO A 418 -2.56 -17.71 -22.91
C PRO A 418 -3.95 -17.08 -22.92
N LEU A 419 -4.12 -15.90 -22.33
CA LEU A 419 -5.40 -15.18 -22.23
C LEU A 419 -5.64 -14.24 -23.42
N LEU A 420 -4.63 -13.97 -24.25
CA LEU A 420 -4.74 -13.01 -25.37
C LEU A 420 -5.84 -13.38 -26.40
N PRO A 421 -6.05 -14.65 -26.80
CA PRO A 421 -7.14 -15.00 -27.71
C PRO A 421 -8.53 -14.66 -27.16
N GLU A 422 -8.70 -14.73 -25.85
CA GLU A 422 -9.97 -14.44 -25.18
C GLU A 422 -10.21 -12.96 -25.02
N LEU A 423 -9.15 -12.21 -24.77
CA LEU A 423 -9.19 -10.77 -24.82
C LEU A 423 -9.65 -10.30 -26.21
N ASP A 424 -9.15 -10.93 -27.28
CA ASP A 424 -9.57 -10.62 -28.65
C ASP A 424 -11.06 -10.92 -28.87
N ALA A 425 -11.52 -12.10 -28.44
CA ALA A 425 -12.93 -12.48 -28.52
C ALA A 425 -13.85 -11.57 -27.69
N LEU A 426 -13.41 -11.15 -26.50
CA LEU A 426 -14.15 -10.23 -25.63
C LEU A 426 -14.30 -8.87 -26.31
N ILE A 427 -13.21 -8.33 -26.86
CA ILE A 427 -13.20 -7.04 -27.56
C ILE A 427 -14.12 -7.07 -28.79
N ASP A 428 -14.15 -8.18 -29.53
CA ASP A 428 -15.04 -8.36 -30.68
C ASP A 428 -16.52 -8.52 -30.31
N GLY A 429 -16.79 -9.03 -29.09
CA GLY A 429 -18.13 -9.13 -28.54
C GLY A 429 -18.73 -7.80 -28.05
N LEU A 430 -17.94 -6.72 -27.98
CA LEU A 430 -18.42 -5.42 -27.54
C LEU A 430 -19.27 -4.74 -28.62
N ASP A 431 -20.54 -4.43 -28.30
CA ASP A 431 -21.42 -3.63 -29.17
C ASP A 431 -21.10 -2.13 -29.09
N ILE A 432 -19.89 -1.78 -29.54
CA ILE A 432 -19.37 -0.40 -29.56
C ILE A 432 -18.86 -0.10 -30.97
N LYS A 433 -19.24 1.07 -31.50
CA LYS A 433 -18.73 1.59 -32.78
C LYS A 433 -17.96 2.88 -32.59
N ILE A 434 -16.75 2.92 -33.15
CA ILE A 434 -15.90 4.11 -33.19
C ILE A 434 -15.80 4.55 -34.65
N LEU A 435 -16.26 5.76 -34.95
CA LEU A 435 -16.26 6.31 -36.32
C LEU A 435 -16.90 5.34 -37.35
N GLY A 436 -17.99 4.68 -36.95
CA GLY A 436 -18.71 3.71 -37.77
C GLY A 436 -18.11 2.29 -37.85
N SER A 437 -16.90 2.08 -37.32
CA SER A 437 -16.24 0.76 -37.27
C SER A 437 -16.46 0.06 -35.93
N PRO A 438 -16.65 -1.27 -35.88
CA PRO A 438 -16.62 -2.03 -34.63
C PRO A 438 -15.35 -1.75 -33.84
N VAL A 439 -15.46 -1.63 -32.52
CA VAL A 439 -14.35 -1.21 -31.65
C VAL A 439 -13.13 -2.11 -31.77
N GLY A 440 -13.31 -3.44 -31.86
CA GLY A 440 -12.20 -4.37 -32.01
C GLY A 440 -11.41 -4.15 -33.29
N LYS A 441 -12.10 -4.00 -34.42
CA LYS A 441 -11.47 -3.65 -35.70
C LYS A 441 -10.75 -2.30 -35.63
N TYR A 442 -11.36 -1.31 -34.99
CA TYR A 442 -10.76 0.02 -34.82
C TYR A 442 -9.47 -0.04 -34.01
N ILE A 443 -9.50 -0.72 -32.84
CA ILE A 443 -8.33 -0.87 -31.96
C ILE A 443 -7.20 -1.58 -32.69
N ARG A 444 -7.47 -2.73 -33.33
CA ARG A 444 -6.42 -3.50 -34.04
C ARG A 444 -5.80 -2.70 -35.19
N THR A 445 -6.63 -1.97 -35.95
CA THR A 445 -6.14 -1.06 -37.01
C THR A 445 -5.23 0.03 -36.43
N MET A 446 -5.63 0.65 -35.32
CA MET A 446 -4.83 1.70 -34.66
C MET A 446 -3.54 1.15 -34.06
N LEU A 447 -3.56 -0.06 -33.49
CA LEU A 447 -2.37 -0.71 -32.94
C LEU A 447 -1.44 -1.30 -34.00
N ASN A 448 -1.90 -1.39 -35.27
CA ASN A 448 -1.17 -2.04 -36.35
C ASN A 448 -0.85 -3.52 -36.02
N ILE A 449 -1.88 -4.25 -35.60
CA ILE A 449 -1.86 -5.68 -35.28
C ILE A 449 -3.03 -6.39 -35.95
N GLU A 450 -2.90 -7.70 -36.17
CA GLU A 450 -3.96 -8.54 -36.72
C GLU A 450 -4.86 -9.12 -35.63
N SER A 451 -4.26 -9.44 -34.47
CA SER A 451 -4.94 -9.97 -33.29
C SER A 451 -4.24 -9.52 -32.00
N MET A 452 -4.94 -9.58 -30.87
CA MET A 452 -4.33 -9.34 -29.55
C MET A 452 -3.20 -10.33 -29.23
N THR A 453 -3.13 -11.48 -29.90
CA THR A 453 -2.01 -12.41 -29.75
C THR A 453 -0.67 -11.82 -30.20
N ASP A 454 -0.67 -10.84 -31.10
CA ASP A 454 0.54 -10.17 -31.57
C ASP A 454 1.26 -9.41 -30.43
N LEU A 455 0.54 -9.08 -29.36
CA LEU A 455 1.09 -8.43 -28.17
C LEU A 455 2.17 -9.29 -27.49
N GLU A 456 2.14 -10.62 -27.65
CA GLU A 456 3.21 -11.49 -27.16
C GLU A 456 4.54 -11.17 -27.86
N GLN A 457 4.53 -11.05 -29.19
CA GLN A 457 5.73 -10.72 -29.95
C GLN A 457 6.18 -9.27 -29.72
N VAL A 458 5.23 -8.33 -29.65
CA VAL A 458 5.52 -6.93 -29.27
C VAL A 458 6.26 -6.88 -27.94
N TRP A 459 5.82 -7.67 -26.95
CA TRP A 459 6.45 -7.74 -25.64
C TRP A 459 7.83 -8.39 -25.69
N LYS A 460 8.00 -9.50 -26.40
CA LYS A 460 9.32 -10.17 -26.56
C LYS A 460 10.36 -9.27 -27.22
N GLU A 461 9.93 -8.41 -28.13
CA GLU A 461 10.76 -7.42 -28.80
C GLU A 461 10.89 -6.10 -28.03
N SER A 462 10.28 -5.99 -26.85
CA SER A 462 10.34 -4.78 -26.03
C SER A 462 11.65 -4.67 -25.24
N THR A 463 12.20 -3.47 -25.19
CA THR A 463 13.37 -3.12 -24.35
C THR A 463 13.00 -2.20 -23.19
N VAL A 464 11.88 -1.47 -23.31
CA VAL A 464 11.36 -0.61 -22.25
C VAL A 464 9.86 -0.84 -22.14
N PHE A 465 9.38 -1.05 -20.92
CA PHE A 465 7.97 -0.93 -20.58
C PHE A 465 7.85 -0.21 -19.25
N LYS A 466 6.98 0.79 -19.17
CA LYS A 466 6.60 1.48 -17.94
C LYS A 466 5.10 1.72 -17.98
N ILE A 467 4.41 1.45 -16.88
CA ILE A 467 3.00 1.77 -16.70
C ILE A 467 2.78 2.34 -15.31
N GLY A 468 2.09 3.48 -15.23
CA GLY A 468 1.98 4.21 -13.98
C GLY A 468 1.14 5.46 -14.09
N ILE A 469 1.22 6.30 -13.07
CA ILE A 469 0.46 7.55 -12.95
C ILE A 469 1.40 8.75 -12.79
N ASP A 470 1.02 9.88 -13.39
CA ASP A 470 1.64 11.16 -13.08
C ASP A 470 0.85 11.85 -11.96
N ILE A 471 1.56 12.26 -10.91
CA ILE A 471 1.01 13.06 -9.81
C ILE A 471 1.84 14.33 -9.66
N SER A 472 1.21 15.46 -9.34
CA SER A 472 1.86 16.78 -9.35
C SER A 472 1.47 17.67 -8.19
N SER A 473 2.32 18.64 -7.87
CA SER A 473 2.08 19.62 -6.80
C SER A 473 0.97 20.63 -7.15
N GLY A 474 0.51 20.65 -8.41
CA GLY A 474 -0.58 21.48 -8.88
C GLY A 474 -1.35 20.87 -10.05
N SER A 475 -2.45 21.52 -10.44
CA SER A 475 -3.22 21.13 -11.64
C SER A 475 -2.40 21.45 -12.88
N HIS A 476 -2.51 20.60 -13.90
CA HIS A 476 -1.91 20.91 -15.17
C HIS A 476 -2.86 21.65 -16.12
N LYS A 477 -4.08 21.97 -15.69
CA LYS A 477 -4.96 22.90 -16.42
C LYS A 477 -4.56 24.32 -16.08
N VAL A 478 -4.58 25.18 -17.09
CA VAL A 478 -4.42 26.62 -16.91
C VAL A 478 -5.59 27.13 -16.07
N SER A 479 -5.33 27.92 -15.02
CA SER A 479 -6.40 28.66 -14.35
C SER A 479 -7.01 29.65 -15.36
N LYS A 480 -8.26 29.44 -15.77
CA LYS A 480 -8.98 30.39 -16.62
C LYS A 480 -9.32 31.66 -15.86
#